data_AF-A0A401L1I0-F1
#
_entry.id   AF-A0A401L1I0-F1
#
_cell.length_a   1.000
_cell.length_b   1.000
_cell.length_c   1.000
_cell.angle_alpha   90.00
_cell.angle_beta   90.00
_cell.angle_gamma   90.00
#
_symmetry.space_group_name_H-M   'P 1'
#
loop_
_entity.id
_entity.type
_entity.pdbx_description
1 polymer ?
#
loop_
_entity_poly.entity_id
_entity_poly.type
_entity_poly.pdbx_seq_one_letter_code
_entity_poly.pdbx_strand_id
1 'polypeptide(L)'
;MTTATTALAIGEPQPMHNANHIFNAIHSSMRQWGSSLHHNGMSFFLASVPKGVKLYHGDARSDPISRIGWMAFDPEHAMVFARPPSKLPSHGMDSESQQVMITPAETGWLHTYATTEDLRLVYIDGTSAGKSQIGTLDLQDRVLFEDKLEPGGVSQESTRAQAICEIAQEEWNGRIDGVIRMAAGFEIILCNPEQNLETVNIARVTLPSRDPGKKSGKPSDLLRTVTSRYHGIGGDRVIVNYDAFVTAYDYGLDLFPGGSKHPRLAHLPASSLAPIRDDLTALVMTHDPTIRVINWQAVADMVVEKYGRILRGLVTAQHDDQAAHLEFVVEAAERILSPFVDRDNRDYYAEIDRCASQFIPVHAPKNSLGYRSVYTVSSRICSSLMAVMETKDYSTATNTLQELMHYLDWSVWKECSGCQDDEFCAVPIWPQGSQEDYDHPRCQKFDSAFQGDNDYWGPVWH
;
A
#
# COMPACT_ATOMS: atom_id res chain seq x y z
N MET A 1 37.88 -17.76 -44.70
CA MET A 1 36.72 -16.86 -44.57
C MET A 1 36.27 -16.92 -43.13
N THR A 2 36.68 -15.93 -42.35
CA THR A 2 36.42 -15.79 -40.91
C THR A 2 35.02 -15.24 -40.69
N THR A 3 34.17 -16.01 -40.04
CA THR A 3 32.86 -15.59 -39.54
C THR A 3 33.06 -14.68 -38.34
N ALA A 4 32.69 -13.41 -38.47
CA ALA A 4 32.66 -12.46 -37.38
C ALA A 4 31.47 -12.77 -36.47
N THR A 5 31.76 -13.09 -35.21
CA THR A 5 30.77 -13.22 -34.15
C THR A 5 30.43 -11.81 -33.65
N THR A 6 29.24 -11.32 -33.98
CA THR A 6 28.73 -10.05 -33.45
C THR A 6 28.42 -10.23 -31.97
N ALA A 7 29.22 -9.61 -31.11
CA ALA A 7 28.91 -9.49 -29.69
C ALA A 7 27.60 -8.70 -29.53
N LEU A 8 26.60 -9.32 -28.92
CA LEU A 8 25.41 -8.61 -28.44
C LEU A 8 25.88 -7.64 -27.35
N ALA A 9 25.88 -6.36 -27.67
CA ALA A 9 25.96 -5.31 -26.66
C ALA A 9 24.86 -5.57 -25.62
N ILE A 10 25.25 -5.67 -24.35
CA ILE A 10 24.32 -5.62 -23.23
C ILE A 10 23.77 -4.19 -23.25
N GLY A 11 22.66 -3.99 -23.96
CA GLY A 11 22.00 -2.69 -24.05
C GLY A 11 21.57 -2.23 -22.67
N GLU A 12 21.69 -0.93 -22.41
CA GLU A 12 21.12 -0.29 -21.22
C GLU A 12 19.65 -0.73 -21.06
N PRO A 13 19.17 -0.99 -19.82
CA PRO A 13 17.76 -1.25 -19.59
C PRO A 13 16.94 -0.11 -20.19
N GLN A 14 15.95 -0.45 -21.04
CA GLN A 14 15.05 0.54 -21.63
C GLN A 14 14.45 1.43 -20.52
N PRO A 15 14.39 2.76 -20.73
CA PRO A 15 13.84 3.69 -19.75
C PRO A 15 12.46 3.23 -19.28
N MET A 16 12.32 3.02 -17.97
CA MET A 16 11.05 2.60 -17.36
C MET A 16 10.30 3.84 -16.87
N HIS A 17 9.27 4.27 -17.63
CA HIS A 17 8.57 5.55 -17.46
C HIS A 17 8.07 5.80 -16.02
N ASN A 18 7.48 4.77 -15.39
CA ASN A 18 6.88 4.86 -14.05
C ASN A 18 7.71 4.13 -12.98
N ALA A 19 9.04 4.05 -13.13
CA ALA A 19 9.89 3.30 -12.21
C ALA A 19 9.78 3.74 -10.75
N ASN A 20 9.65 5.05 -10.49
CA ASN A 20 9.41 5.61 -9.17
C ASN A 20 8.10 5.08 -8.54
N HIS A 21 7.02 5.02 -9.31
CA HIS A 21 5.74 4.54 -8.80
C HIS A 21 5.75 3.04 -8.52
N ILE A 22 6.44 2.25 -9.35
CA ILE A 22 6.62 0.81 -9.12
C ILE A 22 7.49 0.56 -7.89
N PHE A 23 8.58 1.33 -7.74
CA PHE A 23 9.40 1.31 -6.52
C PHE A 23 8.56 1.64 -5.28
N ASN A 24 7.72 2.67 -5.36
CA ASN A 24 6.84 3.07 -4.27
C ASN A 24 5.75 2.04 -3.97
N ALA A 25 5.22 1.32 -4.97
CA ALA A 25 4.28 0.22 -4.75
C ALA A 25 4.95 -0.93 -3.98
N ILE A 26 6.17 -1.32 -4.36
CA ILE A 26 6.97 -2.32 -3.63
C ILE A 26 7.25 -1.85 -2.19
N HIS A 27 7.77 -0.64 -2.02
CA HIS A 27 8.12 -0.08 -0.72
C HIS A 27 6.89 0.08 0.21
N SER A 28 5.73 0.48 -0.32
CA SER A 28 4.51 0.70 0.46
C SER A 28 3.64 -0.54 0.65
N SER A 29 3.89 -1.64 -0.08
CA SER A 29 3.09 -2.86 0.03
C SER A 29 2.99 -3.38 1.47
N MET A 30 1.79 -3.74 1.92
CA MET A 30 1.51 -4.18 3.31
C MET A 30 1.90 -3.16 4.42
N ARG A 31 2.03 -1.87 4.08
CA ARG A 31 2.32 -0.77 5.02
C ARG A 31 1.22 0.28 5.01
N GLN A 32 0.56 0.47 6.15
CA GLN A 32 -0.58 1.38 6.27
C GLN A 32 -0.22 2.83 5.87
N TRP A 33 0.96 3.34 6.24
CA TRP A 33 1.37 4.72 5.94
C TRP A 33 1.48 4.96 4.43
N GLY A 34 2.25 4.11 3.75
CA GLY A 34 2.46 4.20 2.32
C GLY A 34 1.18 3.96 1.52
N SER A 35 0.38 2.98 1.92
CA SER A 35 -0.91 2.67 1.27
C SER A 35 -1.98 3.75 1.50
N SER A 36 -1.91 4.53 2.59
CA SER A 36 -2.80 5.70 2.79
C SER A 36 -2.41 6.88 1.89
N LEU A 37 -1.11 7.10 1.66
CA LEU A 37 -0.64 8.20 0.81
C LEU A 37 -0.75 7.86 -0.68
N HIS A 38 -0.46 6.62 -1.06
CA HIS A 38 -0.64 6.10 -2.43
C HIS A 38 -1.95 5.29 -2.53
N HIS A 39 -3.06 5.91 -2.13
CA HIS A 39 -4.32 5.21 -1.84
C HIS A 39 -5.03 4.53 -3.01
N ASN A 40 -4.82 4.97 -4.25
CA ASN A 40 -5.51 4.34 -5.38
C ASN A 40 -4.97 2.94 -5.70
N GLY A 41 -3.68 2.68 -5.44
CA GLY A 41 -3.04 1.41 -5.80
C GLY A 41 -3.07 1.13 -7.30
N MET A 42 -2.08 0.44 -7.83
CA MET A 42 -2.05 0.03 -9.25
C MET A 42 -1.40 -1.33 -9.45
N SER A 43 -1.26 -2.13 -8.39
CA SER A 43 -0.49 -3.37 -8.43
C SER A 43 -1.21 -4.54 -7.75
N PHE A 44 -1.12 -5.70 -8.40
CA PHE A 44 -1.48 -6.99 -7.85
C PHE A 44 -0.22 -7.78 -7.53
N PHE A 45 -0.08 -8.22 -6.28
CA PHE A 45 0.99 -9.11 -5.86
C PHE A 45 0.41 -10.48 -5.50
N LEU A 46 1.19 -11.54 -5.70
CA LEU A 46 0.90 -12.80 -4.98
C LEU A 46 1.38 -12.65 -3.55
N ALA A 47 0.61 -13.18 -2.60
CA ALA A 47 0.94 -13.15 -1.19
C ALA A 47 0.56 -14.46 -0.52
N SER A 48 1.18 -14.74 0.62
CA SER A 48 0.78 -15.85 1.48
C SER A 48 0.62 -15.42 2.94
N VAL A 49 -0.29 -16.09 3.64
CA VAL A 49 -0.41 -16.00 5.11
C VAL A 49 0.00 -17.36 5.65
N PRO A 50 1.12 -17.47 6.38
CA PRO A 50 1.62 -18.76 6.85
C PRO A 50 0.62 -19.51 7.74
N LYS A 51 0.76 -20.83 7.80
CA LYS A 51 0.09 -21.69 8.77
C LYS A 51 0.30 -21.21 10.22
N GLY A 52 -0.76 -21.27 11.02
CA GLY A 52 -0.76 -20.90 12.44
C GLY A 52 -0.95 -19.40 12.71
N VAL A 53 -1.17 -18.57 11.69
CA VAL A 53 -1.48 -17.14 11.87
C VAL A 53 -2.92 -16.99 12.36
N LYS A 54 -3.11 -16.15 13.38
CA LYS A 54 -4.43 -15.81 13.91
C LYS A 54 -5.12 -14.75 13.07
N LEU A 55 -6.39 -14.98 12.78
CA LEU A 55 -7.26 -14.08 12.03
C LEU A 55 -8.57 -13.89 12.79
N TYR A 56 -9.14 -12.69 12.68
CA TYR A 56 -10.26 -12.26 13.52
C TYR A 56 -11.45 -11.83 12.68
N HIS A 57 -12.65 -12.14 13.17
CA HIS A 57 -13.89 -11.76 12.51
C HIS A 57 -14.92 -11.30 13.54
N GLY A 58 -15.61 -10.20 13.23
CA GLY A 58 -16.74 -9.72 14.02
C GLY A 58 -18.05 -9.99 13.29
N ASP A 59 -18.99 -10.64 13.98
CA ASP A 59 -20.34 -10.90 13.47
C ASP A 59 -21.38 -10.58 14.57
N ALA A 60 -22.64 -10.51 14.15
CA ALA A 60 -23.80 -10.53 15.00
C ALA A 60 -24.15 -11.91 15.56
N ARG A 61 -23.63 -12.98 14.95
CA ARG A 61 -23.97 -14.38 15.25
C ARG A 61 -22.76 -15.16 15.75
N SER A 62 -23.00 -16.24 16.50
CA SER A 62 -21.95 -17.14 16.97
C SER A 62 -21.57 -18.25 15.98
N ASP A 63 -22.27 -18.35 14.86
CA ASP A 63 -22.05 -19.42 13.89
C ASP A 63 -20.65 -19.26 13.24
N PRO A 64 -19.86 -20.35 13.13
CA PRO A 64 -18.60 -20.30 12.40
C PRO A 64 -18.79 -19.81 10.96
N ILE A 65 -17.81 -19.06 10.45
CA ILE A 65 -17.84 -18.57 9.07
C ILE A 65 -17.80 -19.77 8.12
N SER A 66 -18.58 -19.70 7.04
CA SER A 66 -18.55 -20.67 5.95
C SER A 66 -18.69 -19.99 4.60
N ARG A 67 -18.25 -20.65 3.53
CA ARG A 67 -18.33 -20.24 2.12
C ARG A 67 -17.45 -19.03 1.77
N ILE A 68 -17.66 -17.88 2.41
CA ILE A 68 -16.90 -16.64 2.19
C ILE A 68 -16.76 -15.91 3.52
N GLY A 69 -15.54 -15.52 3.89
CA GLY A 69 -15.23 -14.84 5.15
C GLY A 69 -14.48 -13.53 4.96
N TRP A 70 -14.98 -12.46 5.59
CA TRP A 70 -14.16 -11.27 5.84
C TRP A 70 -13.38 -11.45 7.14
N MET A 71 -12.09 -11.16 7.14
CA MET A 71 -11.24 -11.26 8.33
C MET A 71 -10.29 -10.09 8.44
N ALA A 72 -9.94 -9.73 9.67
CA ALA A 72 -8.88 -8.80 9.99
C ALA A 72 -7.68 -9.52 10.61
N PHE A 73 -6.51 -8.89 10.50
CA PHE A 73 -5.29 -9.34 11.17
C PHE A 73 -5.28 -9.04 12.67
N ASP A 74 -6.07 -8.05 13.11
CA ASP A 74 -6.05 -7.55 14.48
C ASP A 74 -7.46 -7.57 15.09
N PRO A 75 -7.61 -7.97 16.37
CA PRO A 75 -8.91 -8.12 17.00
C PRO A 75 -9.65 -6.78 17.13
N GLU A 76 -8.96 -5.67 17.33
CA GLU A 76 -9.55 -4.33 17.44
C GLU A 76 -10.24 -3.91 16.13
N HIS A 77 -9.72 -4.37 14.98
CA HIS A 77 -10.36 -4.14 13.69
C HIS A 77 -11.61 -5.00 13.52
N ALA A 78 -11.55 -6.29 13.87
CA ALA A 78 -12.71 -7.17 13.85
C ALA A 78 -13.80 -6.74 14.83
N MET A 79 -13.43 -6.23 16.00
CA MET A 79 -14.36 -5.75 17.03
C MET A 79 -15.30 -4.66 16.52
N VAL A 80 -14.89 -3.85 15.55
CA VAL A 80 -15.78 -2.82 14.96
C VAL A 80 -17.05 -3.44 14.36
N PHE A 81 -16.97 -4.69 13.92
CA PHE A 81 -18.05 -5.44 13.27
C PHE A 81 -18.74 -6.46 14.19
N ALA A 82 -18.25 -6.68 15.41
CA ALA A 82 -18.83 -7.59 16.41
C ALA A 82 -20.07 -6.97 17.10
N ARG A 83 -21.08 -6.61 16.30
CA ARG A 83 -22.28 -5.86 16.71
C ARG A 83 -23.53 -6.71 16.57
N PRO A 84 -24.61 -6.44 17.32
CA PRO A 84 -25.89 -7.11 17.12
C PRO A 84 -26.42 -6.85 15.70
N PRO A 85 -27.36 -7.68 15.19
CA PRO A 85 -27.97 -7.46 13.89
C PRO A 85 -28.57 -6.05 13.83
N SER A 86 -28.30 -5.29 12.76
CA SER A 86 -28.95 -3.99 12.57
C SER A 86 -30.47 -4.20 12.59
N LYS A 87 -31.18 -3.51 13.48
CA LYS A 87 -32.65 -3.49 13.42
C LYS A 87 -33.05 -3.00 12.03
N LEU A 88 -33.68 -3.86 11.23
CA LEU A 88 -34.44 -3.44 10.06
C LEU A 88 -35.36 -2.26 10.47
N PRO A 89 -35.61 -1.26 9.62
CA PRO A 89 -36.58 -0.24 9.95
C PRO A 89 -37.94 -0.93 10.12
N SER A 90 -38.42 -1.02 11.37
CA SER A 90 -39.78 -1.50 11.61
C SER A 90 -40.73 -0.40 11.14
N HIS A 91 -41.45 -0.65 10.07
CA HIS A 91 -42.65 0.12 9.76
C HIS A 91 -43.63 0.01 10.94
N GLY A 92 -43.90 1.15 11.59
CA GLY A 92 -45.12 1.47 12.33
C GLY A 92 -45.43 0.68 13.59
N MET A 93 -45.37 1.34 14.75
CA MET A 93 -46.55 1.66 15.56
C MET A 93 -46.12 2.44 16.81
N ASP A 94 -46.81 3.55 17.05
CA ASP A 94 -46.72 4.40 18.24
C ASP A 94 -47.04 3.61 19.52
N SER A 95 -46.25 3.81 20.58
CA SER A 95 -46.82 4.04 21.91
C SER A 95 -45.76 4.57 22.88
N GLU A 96 -46.15 5.63 23.56
CA GLU A 96 -45.44 6.30 24.64
C GLU A 96 -45.18 5.35 25.82
N SER A 97 -43.93 5.28 26.29
CA SER A 97 -43.63 5.11 27.71
C SER A 97 -42.17 5.46 27.97
N GLN A 98 -41.96 6.59 28.63
CA GLN A 98 -40.70 6.95 29.26
C GLN A 98 -40.37 5.89 30.33
N GLN A 99 -39.44 5.00 30.00
CA GLN A 99 -38.64 4.29 30.97
C GLN A 99 -37.19 4.66 30.73
N VAL A 100 -36.52 5.04 31.82
CA VAL A 100 -35.09 5.34 31.90
C VAL A 100 -34.31 4.16 31.30
N MET A 101 -33.93 4.28 30.03
CA MET A 101 -33.16 3.23 29.35
C MET A 101 -31.68 3.45 29.65
N ILE A 102 -31.18 2.67 30.61
CA ILE A 102 -29.81 2.16 30.53
C ILE A 102 -29.71 1.54 29.13
N THR A 103 -28.99 2.16 28.21
CA THR A 103 -28.78 1.58 26.88
C THR A 103 -28.06 0.24 27.08
N PRO A 104 -28.66 -0.90 26.69
CA PRO A 104 -27.98 -2.18 26.84
C PRO A 104 -26.68 -2.12 26.08
N ALA A 105 -25.60 -2.64 26.66
CA ALA A 105 -24.34 -2.79 25.96
C ALA A 105 -24.61 -3.56 24.64
N GLU A 106 -24.21 -3.01 23.51
CA GLU A 106 -24.31 -3.70 22.22
C GLU A 106 -23.42 -4.95 22.31
N THR A 107 -24.04 -6.13 22.21
CA THR A 107 -23.32 -7.41 22.21
C THR A 107 -23.32 -8.02 20.83
N GLY A 108 -22.15 -8.46 20.38
CA GLY A 108 -21.97 -9.28 19.19
C GLY A 108 -20.91 -10.34 19.47
N TRP A 109 -20.36 -10.94 18.43
CA TRP A 109 -19.44 -12.06 18.55
C TRP A 109 -18.11 -11.75 17.89
N LEU A 110 -17.03 -12.02 18.63
CA LEU A 110 -15.67 -12.02 18.11
C LEU A 110 -15.25 -13.48 17.90
N HIS A 111 -14.90 -13.78 16.66
CA HIS A 111 -14.41 -15.08 16.22
C HIS A 111 -12.90 -14.96 16.03
N THR A 112 -12.17 -15.90 16.61
CA THR A 112 -10.73 -16.06 16.44
C THR A 112 -10.51 -17.39 15.73
N TYR A 113 -9.83 -17.32 14.60
CA TYR A 113 -9.43 -18.47 13.80
C TYR A 113 -7.90 -18.54 13.75
N ALA A 114 -7.38 -19.72 13.42
CA ALA A 114 -6.00 -19.91 13.01
C ALA A 114 -5.95 -20.57 11.64
N THR A 115 -5.00 -20.16 10.81
CA THR A 115 -4.76 -20.79 9.50
C THR A 115 -4.23 -22.21 9.69
N THR A 116 -4.85 -23.19 9.01
CA THR A 116 -4.45 -24.60 9.12
C THR A 116 -3.35 -24.96 8.13
N GLU A 117 -3.19 -24.19 7.06
CA GLU A 117 -2.16 -24.29 6.03
C GLU A 117 -1.76 -22.88 5.57
N ASP A 118 -0.74 -22.77 4.71
CA ASP A 118 -0.38 -21.48 4.10
C ASP A 118 -1.49 -21.02 3.15
N LEU A 119 -2.14 -19.90 3.46
CA LEU A 119 -3.13 -19.29 2.56
C LEU A 119 -2.40 -18.69 1.37
N ARG A 120 -2.95 -18.88 0.17
CA ARG A 120 -2.44 -18.33 -1.09
C ARG A 120 -3.37 -17.21 -1.54
N LEU A 121 -2.90 -15.98 -1.61
CA LEU A 121 -3.75 -14.80 -1.76
C LEU A 121 -3.25 -13.91 -2.90
N VAL A 122 -4.15 -13.14 -3.50
CA VAL A 122 -3.77 -11.96 -4.29
C VAL A 122 -3.87 -10.73 -3.39
N TYR A 123 -2.78 -9.98 -3.24
CA TYR A 123 -2.78 -8.69 -2.56
C TYR A 123 -3.01 -7.56 -3.56
N ILE A 124 -4.00 -6.73 -3.26
CA ILE A 124 -4.38 -5.55 -4.05
C ILE A 124 -3.89 -4.32 -3.28
N ASP A 125 -2.91 -3.61 -3.84
CA ASP A 125 -2.23 -2.51 -3.15
C ASP A 125 -3.10 -1.25 -2.96
N GLY A 126 -2.52 -0.23 -2.33
CA GLY A 126 -3.24 0.99 -1.93
C GLY A 126 -4.30 0.75 -0.84
N THR A 127 -5.28 1.66 -0.77
CA THR A 127 -6.46 1.58 0.09
C THR A 127 -7.59 0.90 -0.69
N SER A 128 -7.32 -0.29 -1.22
CA SER A 128 -8.19 -1.05 -2.12
C SER A 128 -9.54 -1.50 -1.51
N ALA A 129 -9.75 -1.37 -0.21
CA ALA A 129 -11.05 -1.57 0.43
C ALA A 129 -11.68 -0.27 0.93
N GLY A 130 -11.15 0.90 0.56
CA GLY A 130 -11.79 2.19 0.77
C GLY A 130 -12.93 2.39 -0.23
N LYS A 131 -14.16 2.59 0.24
CA LYS A 131 -15.34 2.78 -0.65
C LYS A 131 -15.48 4.26 -0.97
N SER A 132 -14.62 4.73 -1.86
CA SER A 132 -14.54 6.13 -2.28
C SER A 132 -14.48 6.21 -3.82
N GLN A 133 -14.97 7.32 -4.35
CA GLN A 133 -14.96 7.61 -5.80
C GLN A 133 -13.63 8.21 -6.29
N ILE A 134 -12.68 8.45 -5.38
CA ILE A 134 -11.37 9.05 -5.73
C ILE A 134 -10.40 8.07 -6.40
N GLY A 135 -10.77 6.80 -6.52
CA GLY A 135 -10.07 5.79 -7.33
C GLY A 135 -9.61 4.55 -6.56
N THR A 136 -9.93 4.45 -5.27
CA THR A 136 -9.52 3.32 -4.40
C THR A 136 -10.02 1.96 -4.86
N LEU A 137 -11.10 1.91 -5.65
CA LEU A 137 -11.66 0.67 -6.20
C LEU A 137 -11.33 0.46 -7.68
N ASP A 138 -10.64 1.41 -8.34
CA ASP A 138 -10.40 1.40 -9.78
C ASP A 138 -9.74 0.07 -10.22
N LEU A 139 -8.71 -0.39 -9.50
CA LEU A 139 -7.97 -1.60 -9.86
C LEU A 139 -8.81 -2.88 -9.76
N GLN A 140 -9.67 -3.00 -8.73
CA GLN A 140 -10.57 -4.15 -8.60
C GLN A 140 -11.69 -4.11 -9.63
N ASP A 141 -12.40 -2.98 -9.70
CA ASP A 141 -13.62 -2.90 -10.51
C ASP A 141 -13.31 -2.91 -12.01
N ARG A 142 -12.29 -2.16 -12.44
CA ARG A 142 -11.93 -2.05 -13.86
C ARG A 142 -11.10 -3.21 -14.39
N VAL A 143 -10.21 -3.78 -13.55
CA VAL A 143 -9.25 -4.82 -14.00
C VAL A 143 -9.65 -6.20 -13.50
N LEU A 144 -9.75 -6.42 -12.18
CA LEU A 144 -10.05 -7.75 -11.66
C LEU A 144 -11.44 -8.25 -12.11
N PHE A 145 -12.44 -7.37 -12.04
CA PHE A 145 -13.83 -7.68 -12.41
C PHE A 145 -14.21 -7.24 -13.83
N GLU A 146 -13.31 -6.58 -14.56
CA GLU A 146 -13.53 -6.16 -15.96
C GLU A 146 -14.84 -5.39 -16.18
N ASP A 147 -15.22 -4.51 -15.23
CA ASP A 147 -16.46 -3.74 -15.26
C ASP A 147 -17.76 -4.58 -15.29
N LYS A 148 -17.69 -5.87 -14.91
CA LYS A 148 -18.85 -6.78 -14.93
C LYS A 148 -19.77 -6.61 -13.72
N LEU A 149 -19.33 -5.93 -12.67
CA LEU A 149 -20.12 -5.68 -11.48
C LEU A 149 -20.84 -4.34 -11.57
N GLU A 150 -22.05 -4.29 -11.01
CA GLU A 150 -22.81 -3.04 -10.87
C GLU A 150 -22.01 -2.00 -10.06
N PRO A 151 -22.02 -0.72 -10.47
CA PRO A 151 -21.38 0.35 -9.71
C PRO A 151 -21.94 0.44 -8.29
N GLY A 152 -21.06 0.67 -7.31
CA GLY A 152 -21.47 0.89 -5.93
C GLY A 152 -20.30 0.73 -4.96
N GLY A 153 -20.40 1.31 -3.77
CA GLY A 153 -19.35 1.17 -2.77
C GLY A 153 -19.68 0.07 -1.77
N VAL A 154 -20.18 0.45 -0.59
CA VAL A 154 -20.43 -0.46 0.55
C VAL A 154 -21.43 -1.57 0.22
N SER A 155 -22.50 -1.26 -0.50
CA SER A 155 -23.56 -2.20 -0.90
C SER A 155 -23.07 -3.34 -1.79
N GLN A 156 -21.97 -3.14 -2.52
CA GLN A 156 -21.42 -4.12 -3.45
C GLN A 156 -20.35 -5.03 -2.84
N GLU A 157 -20.04 -4.89 -1.56
CA GLU A 157 -18.97 -5.68 -0.94
C GLU A 157 -19.23 -7.18 -0.96
N SER A 158 -20.47 -7.60 -0.72
CA SER A 158 -20.87 -9.00 -0.82
C SER A 158 -20.76 -9.53 -2.24
N THR A 159 -21.09 -8.70 -3.24
CA THR A 159 -20.98 -9.03 -4.67
C THR A 159 -19.52 -9.19 -5.08
N ARG A 160 -18.65 -8.23 -4.69
CA ARG A 160 -17.20 -8.32 -4.93
C ARG A 160 -16.59 -9.56 -4.29
N ALA A 161 -16.96 -9.85 -3.04
CA ALA A 161 -16.45 -11.01 -2.32
C ALA A 161 -16.87 -12.34 -3.01
N GLN A 162 -18.08 -12.41 -3.54
CA GLN A 162 -18.54 -13.56 -4.34
C GLN A 162 -17.77 -13.68 -5.65
N ALA A 163 -17.65 -12.59 -6.41
CA ALA A 163 -16.93 -12.56 -7.67
C ALA A 163 -15.45 -12.96 -7.52
N ILE A 164 -14.77 -12.52 -6.44
CA ILE A 164 -13.40 -12.94 -6.12
C ILE A 164 -13.32 -14.46 -5.98
N CYS A 165 -14.25 -15.07 -5.24
CA CYS A 165 -14.22 -16.51 -5.01
C CYS A 165 -14.62 -17.32 -6.24
N GLU A 166 -15.50 -16.79 -7.09
CA GLU A 166 -15.80 -17.37 -8.40
C GLU A 166 -14.57 -17.35 -9.31
N ILE A 167 -13.89 -16.21 -9.44
CA ILE A 167 -12.63 -16.09 -10.21
C ILE A 167 -11.58 -17.08 -9.67
N ALA A 168 -11.39 -17.11 -8.35
CA ALA A 168 -10.41 -17.98 -7.71
C ALA A 168 -10.69 -19.47 -7.98
N GLN A 169 -11.95 -19.87 -7.95
CA GLN A 169 -12.36 -21.27 -8.13
C GLN A 169 -12.42 -21.69 -9.60
N GLU A 170 -12.97 -20.84 -10.46
CA GLU A 170 -13.33 -21.19 -11.85
C GLU A 170 -12.24 -20.79 -12.85
N GLU A 171 -11.68 -19.58 -12.74
CA GLU A 171 -10.66 -19.10 -13.67
C GLU A 171 -9.25 -19.50 -13.23
N TRP A 172 -8.99 -19.48 -11.92
CA TRP A 172 -7.68 -19.77 -11.35
C TRP A 172 -7.56 -21.19 -10.78
N ASN A 173 -8.51 -22.08 -11.08
CA ASN A 173 -8.49 -23.50 -10.71
C ASN A 173 -8.22 -23.75 -9.21
N GLY A 174 -8.75 -22.91 -8.32
CA GLY A 174 -8.55 -23.02 -6.87
C GLY A 174 -7.10 -22.80 -6.42
N ARG A 175 -6.29 -22.09 -7.21
CA ARG A 175 -4.89 -21.77 -6.85
C ARG A 175 -4.75 -20.63 -5.85
N ILE A 176 -5.82 -19.86 -5.64
CA ILE A 176 -5.90 -18.74 -4.73
C ILE A 176 -7.06 -18.99 -3.78
N ASP A 177 -6.84 -18.71 -2.50
CA ASP A 177 -7.81 -18.89 -1.41
C ASP A 177 -8.57 -17.60 -1.10
N GLY A 178 -8.17 -16.46 -1.68
CA GLY A 178 -8.81 -15.16 -1.44
C GLY A 178 -7.95 -13.96 -1.82
N VAL A 179 -8.31 -12.77 -1.31
CA VAL A 179 -7.55 -11.53 -1.52
C VAL A 179 -7.24 -10.77 -0.23
N ILE A 180 -6.12 -10.06 -0.23
CA ILE A 180 -5.76 -9.06 0.79
C ILE A 180 -6.02 -7.66 0.21
N ARG A 181 -6.60 -6.78 1.01
CA ARG A 181 -6.85 -5.37 0.66
C ARG A 181 -6.88 -4.50 1.91
N MET A 182 -6.90 -3.17 1.75
CA MET A 182 -6.80 -2.24 2.89
C MET A 182 -7.90 -1.18 2.90
N ALA A 183 -8.56 -1.01 4.04
CA ALA A 183 -9.47 0.10 4.31
C ALA A 183 -8.89 0.99 5.42
N ALA A 184 -9.39 0.82 6.65
CA ALA A 184 -8.77 1.41 7.83
C ALA A 184 -7.53 0.62 8.30
N GLY A 185 -7.53 -0.68 8.03
CA GLY A 185 -6.43 -1.62 8.21
C GLY A 185 -6.50 -2.70 7.14
N PHE A 186 -5.52 -3.61 7.13
CA PHE A 186 -5.53 -4.76 6.21
C PHE A 186 -6.62 -5.76 6.58
N GLU A 187 -7.27 -6.30 5.56
CA GLU A 187 -8.33 -7.30 5.65
C GLU A 187 -8.13 -8.38 4.58
N ILE A 188 -8.70 -9.56 4.85
CA ILE A 188 -8.76 -10.70 3.93
C ILE A 188 -10.21 -10.96 3.58
N ILE A 189 -10.49 -11.13 2.29
CA ILE A 189 -11.68 -11.84 1.81
C ILE A 189 -11.24 -13.26 1.46
N LEU A 190 -11.66 -14.24 2.27
CA LEU A 190 -11.28 -15.64 2.15
C LEU A 190 -12.42 -16.49 1.60
N CYS A 191 -12.09 -17.34 0.64
CA CYS A 191 -12.97 -18.31 0.02
C CYS A 191 -12.88 -19.65 0.75
N ASN A 192 -14.04 -20.28 0.98
CA ASN A 192 -14.19 -21.55 1.70
C ASN A 192 -13.36 -21.61 3.01
N PRO A 193 -13.53 -20.65 3.94
CA PRO A 193 -12.76 -20.56 5.18
C PRO A 193 -12.76 -21.87 5.99
N GLU A 194 -13.83 -22.65 5.92
CA GLU A 194 -13.97 -23.96 6.57
C GLU A 194 -12.93 -25.00 6.13
N GLN A 195 -12.24 -24.79 5.00
CA GLN A 195 -11.18 -25.68 4.51
C GLN A 195 -9.80 -25.30 5.04
N ASN A 196 -9.59 -24.02 5.34
CA ASN A 196 -8.26 -23.43 5.58
C ASN A 196 -8.10 -22.84 6.99
N LEU A 197 -9.16 -22.84 7.80
CA LEU A 197 -9.17 -22.28 9.14
C LEU A 197 -9.66 -23.29 10.17
N GLU A 198 -9.07 -23.23 11.36
CA GLU A 198 -9.60 -23.87 12.56
C GLU A 198 -10.16 -22.81 13.52
N THR A 199 -11.29 -23.12 14.15
CA THR A 199 -11.89 -22.25 15.16
C THR A 199 -11.10 -22.35 16.46
N VAL A 200 -10.47 -21.24 16.87
CA VAL A 200 -9.76 -21.15 18.15
C VAL A 200 -10.71 -20.75 19.27
N ASN A 201 -11.51 -19.69 19.04
CA ASN A 201 -12.43 -19.17 20.04
C ASN A 201 -13.56 -18.36 19.38
N ILE A 202 -14.79 -18.53 19.87
CA ILE A 202 -15.94 -17.68 19.50
C ILE A 202 -16.55 -17.19 20.80
N ALA A 203 -16.45 -15.88 21.04
CA ALA A 203 -16.87 -15.28 22.29
C ALA A 203 -17.82 -14.12 22.06
N ARG A 204 -18.86 -14.04 22.90
CA ARG A 204 -19.72 -12.86 22.96
C ARG A 204 -18.92 -11.73 23.60
N VAL A 205 -18.83 -10.61 22.89
CA VAL A 205 -18.08 -9.43 23.34
C VAL A 205 -19.03 -8.26 23.55
N THR A 206 -18.65 -7.40 24.49
CA THR A 206 -19.34 -6.14 24.75
C THR A 206 -18.58 -5.03 24.07
N LEU A 207 -19.26 -4.26 23.23
CA LEU A 207 -18.68 -3.05 22.65
C LEU A 207 -18.92 -1.84 23.58
N PRO A 208 -17.97 -0.90 23.66
CA PRO A 208 -18.21 0.38 24.32
C PRO A 208 -19.46 1.04 23.75
N SER A 209 -20.33 1.56 24.62
CA SER A 209 -21.50 2.33 24.20
C SER A 209 -21.06 3.50 23.33
N ARG A 210 -21.67 3.66 22.14
CA ARG A 210 -21.43 4.84 21.30
C ARG A 210 -21.94 6.07 22.05
N ASP A 211 -21.06 7.02 22.34
CA ASP A 211 -21.46 8.33 22.86
C ASP A 211 -22.24 9.07 21.75
N PRO A 212 -23.56 9.33 21.94
CA PRO A 212 -24.37 9.98 20.92
C PRO A 212 -23.94 11.43 20.64
N GLY A 213 -23.08 12.03 21.48
CA GLY A 213 -22.49 13.36 21.28
C GLY A 213 -21.20 13.39 20.45
N LYS A 214 -20.53 12.25 20.22
CA LYS A 214 -19.32 12.18 19.38
C LYS A 214 -19.71 11.93 17.92
N LYS A 215 -19.16 12.74 16.99
CA LYS A 215 -19.28 12.50 15.55
C LYS A 215 -18.82 11.07 15.22
N SER A 216 -19.51 10.41 14.29
CA SER A 216 -19.20 9.06 13.83
C SER A 216 -17.78 8.99 13.26
N GLY A 217 -16.92 8.20 13.90
CA GLY A 217 -15.54 7.97 13.48
C GLY A 217 -15.10 6.56 13.83
N LYS A 218 -13.92 6.16 13.35
CA LYS A 218 -13.28 4.91 13.77
C LYS A 218 -12.94 5.01 15.28
N PRO A 219 -13.10 3.93 16.06
CA PRO A 219 -12.71 3.94 17.47
C PRO A 219 -11.23 4.27 17.64
N SER A 220 -10.87 4.97 18.72
CA SER A 220 -9.48 5.31 19.03
C SER A 220 -8.58 4.08 19.14
N ASP A 221 -9.10 2.96 19.66
CA ASP A 221 -8.37 1.68 19.73
C ASP A 221 -8.06 1.10 18.34
N LEU A 222 -8.98 1.25 17.38
CA LEU A 222 -8.72 0.84 16.00
C LEU A 222 -7.63 1.71 15.39
N LEU A 223 -7.73 3.03 15.54
CA LEU A 223 -6.70 3.97 15.06
C LEU A 223 -5.35 3.62 15.67
N ARG A 224 -5.26 3.41 16.99
CA ARG A 224 -4.03 3.01 17.67
C ARG A 224 -3.44 1.73 17.07
N THR A 225 -4.28 0.74 16.80
CA THR A 225 -3.85 -0.54 16.25
C THR A 225 -3.26 -0.37 14.85
N VAL A 226 -3.99 0.25 13.92
CA VAL A 226 -3.56 0.36 12.52
C VAL A 226 -2.38 1.32 12.35
N THR A 227 -2.30 2.38 13.15
CA THR A 227 -1.19 3.35 13.06
C THR A 227 0.07 2.87 13.75
N SER A 228 -0.03 2.01 14.77
CA SER A 228 1.14 1.30 15.35
C SER A 228 1.82 0.34 14.37
N ARG A 229 1.20 0.10 13.21
CA ARG A 229 1.64 -0.79 12.13
C ARG A 229 1.82 -0.03 10.81
N TYR A 230 2.06 1.28 10.87
CA TYR A 230 2.32 2.12 9.70
C TYR A 230 3.35 1.54 8.74
N HIS A 231 4.40 0.94 9.26
CA HIS A 231 5.52 0.40 8.47
C HIS A 231 5.47 -1.12 8.28
N GLY A 232 4.35 -1.76 8.64
CA GLY A 232 4.14 -3.19 8.39
C GLY A 232 3.30 -3.86 9.46
N ILE A 233 2.54 -4.89 9.06
CA ILE A 233 1.72 -5.68 9.97
C ILE A 233 2.56 -6.60 10.89
N GLY A 234 3.86 -6.77 10.63
CA GLY A 234 4.82 -7.45 11.50
C GLY A 234 4.66 -8.97 11.61
N GLY A 235 5.69 -9.61 12.16
CA GLY A 235 5.70 -11.05 12.51
C GLY A 235 5.60 -12.00 11.32
N ASP A 236 6.00 -11.56 10.13
CA ASP A 236 5.89 -12.31 8.87
C ASP A 236 4.49 -12.91 8.63
N ARG A 237 3.45 -12.27 9.19
CA ARG A 237 2.05 -12.69 9.09
C ARG A 237 1.53 -12.69 7.65
N VAL A 238 2.18 -11.92 6.77
CA VAL A 238 1.97 -11.94 5.32
C VAL A 238 3.34 -11.92 4.66
N ILE A 239 3.54 -12.80 3.68
CA ILE A 239 4.73 -12.85 2.84
C ILE A 239 4.29 -12.49 1.43
N VAL A 240 4.79 -11.36 0.91
CA VAL A 240 4.49 -10.90 -0.44
C VAL A 240 5.57 -11.38 -1.41
N ASN A 241 5.15 -11.89 -2.57
CA ASN A 241 6.02 -12.22 -3.69
C ASN A 241 6.28 -10.95 -4.52
N TYR A 242 7.52 -10.47 -4.48
CA TYR A 242 7.96 -9.31 -5.26
C TYR A 242 8.73 -9.67 -6.52
N ASP A 243 9.01 -10.96 -6.74
CA ASP A 243 9.75 -11.43 -7.91
C ASP A 243 8.89 -11.43 -9.16
N ALA A 244 7.59 -11.67 -8.99
CA ALA A 244 6.58 -11.57 -10.03
C ALA A 244 5.31 -10.90 -9.48
N PHE A 245 4.93 -9.78 -10.09
CA PHE A 245 3.71 -9.04 -9.79
C PHE A 245 3.25 -8.29 -11.03
N VAL A 246 1.99 -7.88 -11.07
CA VAL A 246 1.40 -7.15 -12.20
C VAL A 246 1.07 -5.73 -11.74
N THR A 247 1.40 -4.74 -12.55
CA THR A 247 1.16 -3.33 -12.21
C THR A 247 0.79 -2.50 -13.42
N ALA A 248 -0.26 -1.68 -13.32
CA ALA A 248 -0.71 -0.82 -14.41
C ALA A 248 0.37 0.18 -14.86
N TYR A 249 1.34 0.47 -13.99
CA TYR A 249 2.47 1.35 -14.26
C TYR A 249 3.38 0.87 -15.41
N ASP A 250 3.36 -0.41 -15.79
CA ASP A 250 4.24 -0.98 -16.84
C ASP A 250 3.56 -1.12 -18.21
N TYR A 251 2.33 -0.62 -18.39
CA TYR A 251 1.54 -0.79 -19.63
C TYR A 251 1.49 0.43 -20.55
N GLY A 252 2.25 1.49 -20.25
CA GLY A 252 2.27 2.71 -21.07
C GLY A 252 0.94 3.47 -21.09
N LEU A 253 0.13 3.30 -20.04
CA LEU A 253 -1.16 3.97 -19.86
C LEU A 253 -0.98 5.40 -19.33
N ASP A 254 -1.87 6.30 -19.73
CA ASP A 254 -2.02 7.61 -19.07
C ASP A 254 -2.70 7.39 -17.72
N LEU A 255 -1.93 7.09 -16.67
CA LEU A 255 -2.50 6.87 -15.35
C LEU A 255 -2.83 8.17 -14.63
N PHE A 256 -2.35 9.33 -15.09
CA PHE A 256 -2.44 10.60 -14.39
C PHE A 256 -3.18 11.66 -15.23
N PRO A 257 -4.46 11.40 -15.58
CA PRO A 257 -5.20 12.22 -16.54
C PRO A 257 -5.29 13.66 -16.08
N GLY A 258 -4.91 14.59 -16.96
CA GLY A 258 -4.95 16.03 -16.67
C GLY A 258 -3.99 16.45 -15.54
N GLY A 259 -2.95 15.67 -15.25
CA GLY A 259 -1.99 15.96 -14.19
C GLY A 259 -2.53 15.64 -12.79
N SER A 260 -3.41 14.65 -12.67
CA SER A 260 -3.93 14.20 -11.36
C SER A 260 -2.77 13.78 -10.43
N LYS A 261 -2.89 14.10 -9.13
CA LYS A 261 -1.89 13.66 -8.12
C LYS A 261 -1.87 12.14 -7.92
N HIS A 262 -2.99 11.48 -8.15
CA HIS A 262 -3.16 10.04 -7.94
C HIS A 262 -3.48 9.33 -9.25
N PRO A 263 -3.04 8.08 -9.43
CA PRO A 263 -3.30 7.32 -10.65
C PRO A 263 -4.79 6.95 -10.73
N ARG A 264 -5.37 6.91 -11.93
CA ARG A 264 -6.77 6.55 -12.19
C ARG A 264 -6.90 5.62 -13.39
N LEU A 265 -7.82 4.68 -13.32
CA LEU A 265 -8.19 3.81 -14.44
C LEU A 265 -9.57 4.15 -15.01
N ALA A 266 -10.41 4.89 -14.28
CA ALA A 266 -11.80 5.17 -14.66
C ALA A 266 -11.98 5.79 -16.06
N HIS A 267 -11.00 6.56 -16.53
CA HIS A 267 -11.05 7.23 -17.84
C HIS A 267 -10.53 6.36 -19.00
N LEU A 268 -9.88 5.23 -18.71
CA LEU A 268 -9.27 4.37 -19.71
C LEU A 268 -10.29 3.39 -20.32
N PRO A 269 -10.22 3.10 -21.63
CA PRO A 269 -11.10 2.12 -22.26
C PRO A 269 -10.79 0.70 -21.75
N ALA A 270 -11.81 -0.14 -21.58
CA ALA A 270 -11.66 -1.51 -21.07
C ALA A 270 -10.64 -2.34 -21.89
N SER A 271 -10.59 -2.15 -23.21
CA SER A 271 -9.62 -2.84 -24.09
C SER A 271 -8.15 -2.53 -23.75
N SER A 272 -7.86 -1.37 -23.16
CA SER A 272 -6.50 -1.02 -22.72
C SER A 272 -6.13 -1.66 -21.37
N LEU A 273 -7.13 -2.11 -20.60
CA LEU A 273 -6.95 -2.72 -19.28
C LEU A 273 -6.95 -4.26 -19.35
N ALA A 274 -7.56 -4.84 -20.38
CA ALA A 274 -7.60 -6.29 -20.59
C ALA A 274 -6.22 -6.98 -20.50
N PRO A 275 -5.12 -6.44 -21.08
CA PRO A 275 -3.81 -7.05 -20.92
C PRO A 275 -3.34 -7.19 -19.46
N ILE A 276 -3.73 -6.24 -18.58
CA ILE A 276 -3.37 -6.29 -17.15
C ILE A 276 -4.10 -7.46 -16.48
N ARG A 277 -5.37 -7.69 -16.85
CA ARG A 277 -6.17 -8.81 -16.33
C ARG A 277 -5.65 -10.16 -16.86
N ASP A 278 -5.27 -10.23 -18.12
CA ASP A 278 -4.67 -11.43 -18.72
C ASP A 278 -3.34 -11.79 -18.02
N ASP A 279 -2.48 -10.79 -17.78
CA ASP A 279 -1.21 -10.99 -17.09
C ASP A 279 -1.40 -11.34 -15.61
N LEU A 280 -2.45 -10.82 -14.95
CA LEU A 280 -2.82 -11.24 -13.59
C LEU A 280 -3.20 -12.72 -13.56
N THR A 281 -4.01 -13.17 -14.52
CA THR A 281 -4.35 -14.60 -14.67
C THR A 281 -3.08 -15.41 -14.93
N ALA A 282 -2.20 -14.96 -15.83
CA ALA A 282 -0.95 -15.65 -16.12
C ALA A 282 -0.05 -15.72 -14.88
N LEU A 283 0.06 -14.65 -14.09
CA LEU A 283 0.81 -14.60 -12.84
C LEU A 283 0.33 -15.70 -11.88
N VAL A 284 -0.96 -15.74 -11.58
CA VAL A 284 -1.57 -16.75 -10.69
C VAL A 284 -1.38 -18.17 -11.24
N MET A 285 -1.48 -18.35 -12.55
CA MET A 285 -1.40 -19.65 -13.19
C MET A 285 0.03 -20.16 -13.41
N THR A 286 1.06 -19.35 -13.21
CA THR A 286 2.46 -19.75 -13.47
C THR A 286 3.36 -19.66 -12.24
N HIS A 287 3.03 -18.83 -11.26
CA HIS A 287 3.85 -18.63 -10.07
C HIS A 287 3.21 -19.26 -8.83
N ASP A 288 4.04 -19.61 -7.87
CA ASP A 288 3.59 -20.07 -6.55
C ASP A 288 3.53 -18.87 -5.59
N PRO A 289 2.38 -18.57 -4.97
CA PRO A 289 2.25 -17.49 -4.00
C PRO A 289 3.12 -17.62 -2.75
N THR A 290 3.61 -18.83 -2.46
CA THR A 290 4.47 -19.13 -1.29
C THR A 290 5.96 -18.94 -1.59
N ILE A 291 6.36 -18.91 -2.86
CA ILE A 291 7.77 -18.78 -3.25
C ILE A 291 8.18 -17.31 -3.26
N ARG A 292 9.24 -16.98 -2.51
CA ARG A 292 9.96 -15.72 -2.61
C ARG A 292 11.45 -15.96 -2.72
N VAL A 293 12.05 -15.39 -3.76
CA VAL A 293 13.49 -15.43 -4.00
C VAL A 293 14.14 -14.16 -3.46
N ILE A 294 13.60 -12.98 -3.81
CA ILE A 294 14.19 -11.69 -3.42
C ILE A 294 13.15 -10.83 -2.70
N ASN A 295 13.55 -10.28 -1.56
CA ASN A 295 12.77 -9.27 -0.85
C ASN A 295 13.02 -7.88 -1.45
N TRP A 296 12.38 -7.57 -2.58
CA TRP A 296 12.56 -6.24 -3.19
C TRP A 296 12.08 -5.10 -2.28
N GLN A 297 11.14 -5.35 -1.36
CA GLN A 297 10.78 -4.35 -0.35
C GLN A 297 11.95 -4.04 0.59
N ALA A 298 12.69 -5.04 1.07
CA ALA A 298 13.88 -4.78 1.90
C ALA A 298 15.01 -4.08 1.11
N VAL A 299 15.14 -4.36 -0.19
CA VAL A 299 16.09 -3.62 -1.04
C VAL A 299 15.66 -2.17 -1.18
N ALA A 300 14.36 -1.91 -1.40
CA ALA A 300 13.80 -0.56 -1.43
C ALA A 300 13.98 0.15 -0.08
N ASP A 301 13.82 -0.55 1.05
CA ASP A 301 14.05 0.00 2.39
C ASP A 301 15.48 0.51 2.55
N MET A 302 16.49 -0.27 2.14
CA MET A 302 17.89 0.17 2.22
C MET A 302 18.16 1.43 1.39
N VAL A 303 17.52 1.55 0.22
CA VAL A 303 17.59 2.76 -0.62
C VAL A 303 16.94 3.95 0.09
N VAL A 304 15.71 3.81 0.56
CA VAL A 304 14.96 4.89 1.24
C VAL A 304 15.65 5.31 2.54
N GLU A 305 16.13 4.35 3.33
CA GLU A 305 16.83 4.61 4.59
C GLU A 305 18.13 5.37 4.36
N LYS A 306 18.92 4.98 3.35
CA LYS A 306 20.16 5.67 3.01
C LYS A 306 19.92 7.09 2.51
N TYR A 307 19.01 7.28 1.55
CA TYR A 307 18.91 8.54 0.82
C TYR A 307 17.82 9.47 1.34
N GLY A 308 16.75 8.95 1.95
CA GLY A 308 15.53 9.72 2.24
C GLY A 308 15.78 10.91 3.15
N ARG A 309 16.39 10.68 4.32
CA ARG A 309 16.72 11.77 5.26
C ARG A 309 17.79 12.70 4.72
N ILE A 310 18.77 12.15 4.01
CA ILE A 310 19.88 12.92 3.45
C ILE A 310 19.35 13.92 2.42
N LEU A 311 18.62 13.46 1.40
CA LEU A 311 18.07 14.32 0.35
C LEU A 311 17.17 15.43 0.92
N ARG A 312 16.28 15.08 1.85
CA ARG A 312 15.45 16.07 2.56
C ARG A 312 16.32 17.11 3.26
N GLY A 313 17.34 16.67 4.00
CA GLY A 313 18.27 17.56 4.69
C GLY A 313 19.03 18.51 3.75
N LEU A 314 19.46 18.02 2.58
CA LEU A 314 20.15 18.86 1.58
C LEU A 314 19.26 20.00 1.06
N VAL A 315 17.96 19.75 0.89
CA VAL A 315 17.00 20.74 0.39
C VAL A 315 16.49 21.68 1.50
N THR A 316 16.29 21.19 2.71
CA THR A 316 15.65 21.98 3.80
C THR A 316 16.62 22.69 4.73
N ALA A 317 17.92 22.36 4.69
CA ALA A 317 18.91 23.00 5.56
C ALA A 317 18.96 24.51 5.33
N GLN A 318 18.98 25.28 6.41
CA GLN A 318 19.16 26.73 6.38
C GLN A 318 20.64 27.07 6.50
N HIS A 319 21.10 28.01 5.68
CA HIS A 319 22.48 28.49 5.66
C HIS A 319 22.50 30.01 5.54
N ASP A 320 23.61 30.62 5.96
CA ASP A 320 23.78 32.08 6.00
C ASP A 320 23.68 32.74 4.61
N ASP A 321 24.17 32.05 3.57
CA ASP A 321 24.07 32.46 2.18
C ASP A 321 24.05 31.25 1.21
N GLN A 322 23.83 31.55 -0.08
CA GLN A 322 23.75 30.55 -1.16
C GLN A 322 25.08 29.83 -1.41
N ALA A 323 26.23 30.48 -1.20
CA ALA A 323 27.54 29.89 -1.44
C ALA A 323 27.85 28.83 -0.37
N ALA A 324 27.58 29.15 0.90
CA ALA A 324 27.71 28.21 2.01
C ALA A 324 26.78 27.00 1.86
N HIS A 325 25.54 27.21 1.39
CA HIS A 325 24.62 26.10 1.13
C HIS A 325 25.09 25.22 -0.04
N LEU A 326 25.55 25.85 -1.14
CA LEU A 326 26.09 25.10 -2.27
C LEU A 326 27.29 24.24 -1.85
N GLU A 327 28.24 24.80 -1.10
CA GLU A 327 29.40 24.07 -0.58
C GLU A 327 28.95 22.85 0.25
N PHE A 328 28.02 23.04 1.19
CA PHE A 328 27.46 21.95 1.99
C PHE A 328 26.83 20.84 1.14
N VAL A 329 26.04 21.22 0.13
CA VAL A 329 25.36 20.26 -0.76
C VAL A 329 26.35 19.48 -1.63
N VAL A 330 27.35 20.16 -2.20
CA VAL A 330 28.39 19.53 -3.02
C VAL A 330 29.23 18.58 -2.17
N GLU A 331 29.71 19.00 -1.01
CA GLU A 331 30.49 18.15 -0.11
C GLU A 331 29.71 16.93 0.37
N ALA A 332 28.40 17.07 0.60
CA ALA A 332 27.55 15.95 0.93
C ALA A 332 27.42 14.97 -0.24
N ALA A 333 27.21 15.45 -1.46
CA ALA A 333 27.17 14.62 -2.65
C ALA A 333 28.50 13.87 -2.87
N GLU A 334 29.64 14.56 -2.75
CA GLU A 334 30.98 13.96 -2.82
C GLU A 334 31.16 12.84 -1.79
N ARG A 335 30.78 13.08 -0.53
CA ARG A 335 30.88 12.08 0.54
C ARG A 335 30.01 10.86 0.27
N ILE A 336 28.78 11.05 -0.20
CA ILE A 336 27.85 9.95 -0.54
C ILE A 336 28.40 9.11 -1.69
N LEU A 337 29.00 9.75 -2.70
CA LEU A 337 29.48 9.10 -3.92
C LEU A 337 30.92 8.58 -3.81
N SER A 338 31.67 9.02 -2.79
CA SER A 338 33.07 8.64 -2.58
C SER A 338 33.37 7.14 -2.64
N PRO A 339 32.49 6.21 -2.17
CA PRO A 339 32.76 4.77 -2.27
C PRO A 339 32.67 4.22 -3.71
N PHE A 340 32.07 4.96 -4.64
CA PHE A 340 31.76 4.48 -6.00
C PHE A 340 32.60 5.16 -7.09
N VAL A 341 33.27 6.27 -6.75
CA VAL A 341 34.13 7.05 -7.66
C VAL A 341 35.53 6.47 -7.68
N ASP A 342 36.04 6.13 -8.88
CA ASP A 342 37.42 5.65 -9.05
C ASP A 342 38.32 6.81 -9.45
N ARG A 343 39.06 7.37 -8.49
CA ARG A 343 39.87 8.57 -8.72
C ARG A 343 41.02 8.36 -9.70
N ASP A 344 41.50 7.14 -9.86
CA ASP A 344 42.61 6.82 -10.76
C ASP A 344 42.11 6.54 -12.19
N ASN A 345 40.88 6.03 -12.32
CA ASN A 345 40.27 5.69 -13.60
C ASN A 345 38.78 6.07 -13.63
N ARG A 346 38.51 7.38 -13.84
CA ARG A 346 37.14 7.92 -13.89
C ARG A 346 36.37 7.36 -15.08
N ASP A 347 35.26 6.68 -14.78
CA ASP A 347 34.27 6.23 -15.76
C ASP A 347 32.87 6.53 -15.22
N TYR A 348 32.25 7.59 -15.76
CA TYR A 348 30.96 8.11 -15.29
C TYR A 348 29.87 7.03 -15.25
N TYR A 349 29.81 6.18 -16.29
CA TYR A 349 28.76 5.17 -16.39
C TYR A 349 29.01 4.01 -15.42
N ALA A 350 30.26 3.56 -15.28
CA ALA A 350 30.61 2.52 -14.32
C ALA A 350 30.46 2.98 -12.86
N GLU A 351 30.73 4.26 -12.58
CA GLU A 351 30.53 4.87 -11.26
C GLU A 351 29.05 4.92 -10.88
N ILE A 352 28.17 5.29 -11.82
CA ILE A 352 26.71 5.25 -11.62
C ILE A 352 26.23 3.82 -11.40
N ASP A 353 26.68 2.85 -12.22
CA ASP A 353 26.27 1.45 -12.08
C ASP A 353 26.64 0.91 -10.68
N ARG A 354 27.89 1.12 -10.23
CA ARG A 354 28.33 0.73 -8.88
C ARG A 354 27.49 1.35 -7.77
N CYS A 355 27.14 2.64 -7.91
CA CYS A 355 26.29 3.34 -6.96
C CYS A 355 24.85 2.81 -7.00
N ALA A 356 24.28 2.60 -8.17
CA ALA A 356 22.90 2.18 -8.36
C ALA A 356 22.66 0.72 -7.94
N SER A 357 23.65 -0.15 -8.14
CA SER A 357 23.53 -1.58 -7.86
C SER A 357 23.92 -1.98 -6.44
N GLN A 358 24.37 -1.05 -5.59
CA GLN A 358 25.02 -1.34 -4.29
C GLN A 358 24.21 -2.25 -3.35
N PHE A 359 22.87 -2.20 -3.43
CA PHE A 359 21.96 -2.99 -2.59
C PHE A 359 21.30 -4.15 -3.33
N ILE A 360 21.49 -4.23 -4.65
CA ILE A 360 20.85 -5.23 -5.49
C ILE A 360 21.63 -6.56 -5.37
N PRO A 361 20.98 -7.68 -5.05
CA PRO A 361 21.64 -8.98 -5.02
C PRO A 361 22.28 -9.32 -6.38
N VAL A 362 23.51 -9.84 -6.36
CA VAL A 362 24.30 -10.13 -7.58
C VAL A 362 23.58 -11.07 -8.55
N HIS A 363 22.76 -11.99 -8.04
CA HIS A 363 22.01 -12.97 -8.83
C HIS A 363 20.59 -12.54 -9.20
N ALA A 364 20.23 -11.27 -8.94
CA ALA A 364 18.90 -10.77 -9.25
C ALA A 364 18.61 -10.80 -10.76
N PRO A 365 17.43 -11.29 -11.20
CA PRO A 365 17.06 -11.28 -12.60
C PRO A 365 16.92 -9.83 -13.12
N LYS A 366 17.82 -9.41 -14.02
CA LYS A 366 17.85 -8.02 -14.52
C LYS A 366 16.59 -7.57 -15.27
N ASN A 367 15.79 -8.53 -15.74
CA ASN A 367 14.54 -8.29 -16.44
C ASN A 367 13.31 -8.21 -15.53
N SER A 368 13.42 -8.53 -14.24
CA SER A 368 12.27 -8.45 -13.33
C SER A 368 11.86 -7.00 -13.07
N LEU A 369 10.58 -6.78 -12.78
CA LEU A 369 10.06 -5.45 -12.43
C LEU A 369 10.71 -4.91 -11.15
N GLY A 370 10.95 -5.79 -10.17
CA GLY A 370 11.68 -5.44 -8.94
C GLY A 370 13.08 -4.91 -9.22
N TYR A 371 13.86 -5.62 -10.05
CA TYR A 371 15.20 -5.16 -10.42
C TYR A 371 15.15 -3.84 -11.18
N ARG A 372 14.34 -3.78 -12.25
CA ARG A 372 14.30 -2.63 -13.17
C ARG A 372 13.87 -1.36 -12.44
N SER A 373 12.85 -1.44 -11.57
CA SER A 373 12.38 -0.28 -10.79
C SER A 373 13.44 0.21 -9.80
N VAL A 374 13.99 -0.68 -8.96
CA VAL A 374 15.01 -0.34 -7.96
C VAL A 374 16.28 0.21 -8.62
N TYR A 375 16.77 -0.46 -9.67
CA TYR A 375 17.97 -0.01 -10.39
C TYR A 375 17.74 1.35 -11.05
N THR A 376 16.60 1.57 -11.70
CA THR A 376 16.30 2.85 -12.37
C THR A 376 16.20 4.00 -11.36
N VAL A 377 15.49 3.81 -10.25
CA VAL A 377 15.39 4.80 -9.17
C VAL A 377 16.75 5.09 -8.55
N SER A 378 17.54 4.06 -8.25
CA SER A 378 18.87 4.22 -7.67
C SER A 378 19.84 4.90 -8.66
N SER A 379 19.76 4.57 -9.95
CA SER A 379 20.53 5.23 -11.01
C SER A 379 20.17 6.70 -11.12
N ARG A 380 18.87 7.05 -11.04
CA ARG A 380 18.42 8.44 -11.04
C ARG A 380 19.02 9.20 -9.86
N ILE A 381 18.95 8.66 -8.65
CA ILE A 381 19.59 9.25 -7.44
C ILE A 381 21.09 9.47 -7.66
N CYS A 382 21.81 8.42 -8.08
CA CYS A 382 23.26 8.48 -8.26
C CYS A 382 23.67 9.49 -9.35
N SER A 383 22.97 9.51 -10.49
CA SER A 383 23.22 10.47 -11.57
C SER A 383 22.94 11.93 -11.16
N SER A 384 21.87 12.17 -10.39
CA SER A 384 21.53 13.50 -9.87
C SER A 384 22.56 13.98 -8.86
N LEU A 385 23.03 13.11 -7.95
CA LEU A 385 24.10 13.45 -7.02
C LEU A 385 25.43 13.73 -7.74
N MET A 386 25.73 12.99 -8.81
CA MET A 386 26.91 13.26 -9.65
C MET A 386 26.81 14.63 -10.32
N ALA A 387 25.65 14.99 -10.88
CA ALA A 387 25.42 16.31 -11.46
C ALA A 387 25.53 17.44 -10.42
N VAL A 388 25.05 17.20 -9.19
CA VAL A 388 25.20 18.12 -8.06
C VAL A 388 26.66 18.27 -7.65
N MET A 389 27.45 17.20 -7.65
CA MET A 389 28.88 17.24 -7.34
C MET A 389 29.68 18.09 -8.36
N GLU A 390 29.24 18.14 -9.62
CA GLU A 390 29.96 18.84 -10.70
C GLU A 390 29.55 20.30 -10.89
N THR A 391 28.39 20.71 -10.38
CA THR A 391 27.88 22.07 -10.57
C THR A 391 28.56 23.09 -9.65
N LYS A 392 28.65 24.33 -10.13
CA LYS A 392 29.11 25.50 -9.37
C LYS A 392 27.99 26.52 -9.14
N ASP A 393 26.77 26.17 -9.55
CA ASP A 393 25.61 27.05 -9.48
C ASP A 393 24.60 26.52 -8.47
N TYR A 394 24.30 27.38 -7.48
CA TYR A 394 23.36 27.06 -6.40
C TYR A 394 21.97 26.71 -6.93
N SER A 395 21.47 27.45 -7.93
CA SER A 395 20.13 27.22 -8.47
C SER A 395 20.03 25.87 -9.17
N THR A 396 21.06 25.48 -9.90
CA THR A 396 21.17 24.19 -10.59
C THR A 396 21.22 23.02 -9.60
N ALA A 397 22.04 23.13 -8.54
CA ALA A 397 22.11 22.11 -7.50
C ALA A 397 20.75 21.91 -6.81
N THR A 398 20.12 23.01 -6.42
CA THR A 398 18.84 23.01 -5.71
C THR A 398 17.72 22.46 -6.60
N ASN A 399 17.62 22.90 -7.85
CA ASN A 399 16.62 22.42 -8.80
C ASN A 399 16.81 20.92 -9.07
N THR A 400 18.05 20.45 -9.26
CA THR A 400 18.34 19.03 -9.48
C THR A 400 17.86 18.16 -8.31
N LEU A 401 18.09 18.59 -7.06
CA LEU A 401 17.63 17.88 -5.87
C LEU A 401 16.11 17.94 -5.69
N GLN A 402 15.49 19.10 -5.95
CA GLN A 402 14.04 19.26 -5.86
C GLN A 402 13.31 18.43 -6.92
N GLU A 403 13.80 18.40 -8.16
CA GLU A 403 13.28 17.54 -9.24
C GLU A 403 13.46 16.06 -8.91
N LEU A 404 14.61 15.67 -8.34
CA LEU A 404 14.83 14.31 -7.87
C LEU A 404 13.81 13.95 -6.77
N MET A 405 13.65 14.80 -5.76
CA MET A 405 12.69 14.55 -4.68
C MET A 405 11.26 14.46 -5.22
N HIS A 406 10.86 15.37 -6.10
CA HIS A 406 9.55 15.31 -6.74
C HIS A 406 9.34 14.02 -7.53
N TYR A 407 10.35 13.55 -8.27
CA TYR A 407 10.29 12.27 -8.99
C TYR A 407 10.16 11.06 -8.05
N LEU A 408 10.93 11.04 -6.96
CA LEU A 408 10.93 9.92 -6.01
C LEU A 408 9.60 9.80 -5.25
N ASP A 409 9.00 10.94 -4.88
CA ASP A 409 7.70 11.02 -4.20
C ASP A 409 7.60 10.06 -2.99
N TRP A 410 8.63 10.07 -2.13
CA TRP A 410 8.70 9.12 -1.02
C TRP A 410 7.79 9.52 0.14
N SER A 411 6.92 8.58 0.52
CA SER A 411 5.98 8.73 1.63
C SER A 411 6.62 9.07 2.98
N VAL A 412 7.87 8.64 3.21
CA VAL A 412 8.61 8.90 4.46
C VAL A 412 8.89 10.39 4.70
N TRP A 413 8.85 11.22 3.65
CA TRP A 413 9.07 12.66 3.81
C TRP A 413 7.92 13.40 4.46
N LYS A 414 6.70 12.85 4.35
CA LYS A 414 5.48 13.36 4.97
C LYS A 414 5.31 12.91 6.44
N GLU A 415 6.11 11.95 6.90
CA GLU A 415 5.97 11.39 8.24
C GLU A 415 6.40 12.39 9.32
N CYS A 416 5.58 12.51 10.37
CA CYS A 416 5.81 13.38 11.51
C CYS A 416 6.99 12.86 12.34
N SER A 417 7.73 13.78 12.95
CA SER A 417 8.75 13.45 13.94
C SER A 417 8.23 13.69 15.36
N GLY A 418 8.25 12.66 16.21
CA GLY A 418 8.12 12.83 17.67
C GLY A 418 6.69 13.03 18.20
N CYS A 419 5.69 12.34 17.65
CA CYS A 419 4.36 12.30 18.27
C CYS A 419 4.41 11.68 19.68
N GLN A 420 3.54 12.13 20.58
CA GLN A 420 3.43 11.61 21.95
C GLN A 420 2.76 10.21 21.99
N ASP A 421 2.83 9.52 23.13
CA ASP A 421 2.28 8.15 23.30
C ASP A 421 0.75 8.04 23.10
N ASP A 422 0.03 9.14 23.33
CA ASP A 422 -1.42 9.27 23.10
C ASP A 422 -1.74 9.90 21.73
N GLU A 423 -0.74 10.06 20.86
CA GLU A 423 -0.84 10.65 19.54
C GLU A 423 -0.34 9.71 18.45
N PHE A 424 -0.68 10.06 17.21
CA PHE A 424 -0.12 9.44 16.01
C PHE A 424 0.04 10.49 14.92
N CYS A 425 0.93 10.25 13.96
CA CYS A 425 1.02 11.10 12.79
C CYS A 425 -0.22 10.89 11.91
N ALA A 426 -1.10 11.88 11.83
CA ALA A 426 -2.36 11.74 11.15
C ALA A 426 -2.20 11.96 9.64
N VAL A 427 -2.55 10.92 8.88
CA VAL A 427 -2.86 10.94 7.43
C VAL A 427 -4.29 10.45 7.25
N PRO A 428 -4.95 10.70 6.10
CA PRO A 428 -6.27 10.13 5.87
C PRO A 428 -6.29 8.61 5.98
N ILE A 429 -7.25 8.09 6.73
CA ILE A 429 -7.50 6.66 6.94
C ILE A 429 -8.99 6.45 6.70
N TRP A 430 -9.35 5.72 5.63
CA TRP A 430 -10.75 5.65 5.19
C TRP A 430 -11.71 5.21 6.30
N PRO A 431 -12.86 5.90 6.51
CA PRO A 431 -13.39 7.03 5.72
C PRO A 431 -13.08 8.41 6.33
N GLN A 432 -12.08 8.53 7.22
CA GLN A 432 -11.78 9.75 7.95
C GLN A 432 -10.51 10.45 7.43
N GLY A 433 -10.46 11.76 7.69
CA GLY A 433 -9.32 12.62 7.34
C GLY A 433 -9.68 13.69 6.33
N SER A 434 -8.89 14.75 6.35
CA SER A 434 -9.03 15.93 5.50
C SER A 434 -7.93 16.01 4.44
N GLN A 435 -8.13 16.87 3.44
CA GLN A 435 -7.09 17.23 2.49
C GLN A 435 -5.87 17.85 3.18
N GLU A 436 -6.08 18.62 4.25
CA GLU A 436 -5.00 19.15 5.10
C GLU A 436 -4.20 18.04 5.77
N ASP A 437 -4.86 16.99 6.28
CA ASP A 437 -4.15 15.84 6.86
C ASP A 437 -3.32 15.09 5.81
N TYR A 438 -3.69 15.16 4.52
CA TYR A 438 -2.92 14.57 3.43
C TYR A 438 -1.72 15.43 3.03
N ASP A 439 -1.92 16.73 2.85
CA ASP A 439 -0.89 17.65 2.38
C ASP A 439 0.11 17.99 3.50
N HIS A 440 -0.36 18.12 4.74
CA HIS A 440 0.43 18.49 5.92
C HIS A 440 0.12 17.60 7.15
N PRO A 441 0.55 16.33 7.15
CA PRO A 441 0.37 15.44 8.29
C PRO A 441 0.92 16.03 9.60
N ARG A 442 0.15 15.86 10.67
CA ARG A 442 0.50 16.34 12.01
C ARG A 442 0.14 15.33 13.08
N CYS A 443 0.84 15.38 14.22
CA CYS A 443 0.48 14.55 15.37
C CYS A 443 -0.93 14.92 15.86
N GLN A 444 -1.82 13.95 15.96
CA GLN A 444 -3.16 14.11 16.52
C GLN A 444 -3.38 13.09 17.64
N LYS A 445 -4.12 13.50 18.68
CA LYS A 445 -4.51 12.60 19.79
C LYS A 445 -5.54 11.59 19.32
N PHE A 446 -5.39 10.33 19.73
CA PHE A 446 -6.32 9.26 19.34
C PHE A 446 -7.79 9.56 19.67
N ASP A 447 -8.06 10.14 20.85
CA ASP A 447 -9.43 10.39 21.33
C ASP A 447 -10.15 11.56 20.65
N SER A 448 -9.38 12.41 19.94
CA SER A 448 -9.88 13.57 19.22
C SER A 448 -9.44 13.63 17.75
N ALA A 449 -8.97 12.50 17.21
CA ALA A 449 -8.51 12.40 15.84
C ALA A 449 -9.63 12.71 14.85
N PHE A 450 -9.30 13.42 13.76
CA PHE A 450 -10.20 13.69 12.64
C PHE A 450 -11.54 14.36 13.03
N GLN A 451 -11.58 15.11 14.14
CA GLN A 451 -12.77 15.85 14.59
C GLN A 451 -13.12 17.05 13.69
N GLY A 452 -12.16 17.51 12.88
CA GLY A 452 -12.31 18.59 11.90
C GLY A 452 -13.02 18.16 10.63
N ASP A 453 -12.61 18.77 9.51
CA ASP A 453 -13.12 18.44 8.19
C ASP A 453 -12.79 16.99 7.81
N ASN A 454 -13.68 16.34 7.06
CA ASN A 454 -13.52 14.97 6.58
C ASN A 454 -13.80 14.95 5.08
N ASP A 455 -13.04 15.77 4.34
CA ASP A 455 -13.27 16.07 2.93
C ASP A 455 -12.37 15.29 1.97
N TYR A 456 -11.39 14.53 2.47
CA TYR A 456 -10.42 13.83 1.63
C TYR A 456 -11.05 12.70 0.80
N TRP A 457 -11.79 11.81 1.47
CA TRP A 457 -12.36 10.62 0.83
C TRP A 457 -13.65 10.90 0.06
N GLY A 458 -14.16 12.14 0.10
CA GLY A 458 -15.52 12.46 -0.31
C GLY A 458 -16.59 11.75 0.53
N PRO A 459 -17.87 11.84 0.13
CA PRO A 459 -18.94 11.05 0.75
C PRO A 459 -18.64 9.56 0.68
N VAL A 460 -18.99 8.81 1.73
CA VAL A 460 -18.93 7.35 1.69
C VAL A 460 -19.75 6.87 0.50
N TRP A 461 -19.11 6.12 -0.39
CA TRP A 461 -19.81 5.53 -1.52
C TRP A 461 -20.63 4.35 -0.99
N HIS A 462 -21.95 4.52 -0.94
CA HIS A 462 -22.86 3.51 -0.41
C HIS A 462 -23.13 2.39 -1.40
#